data_AF-A0A3N0CJM0-F1
#
_entry.id   AF-A0A3N0CJM0-F1
#
_cell.length_a   1.000
_cell.length_b   1.000
_cell.length_c   1.000
_cell.angle_alpha   90.00
_cell.angle_beta   90.00
_cell.angle_gamma   90.00
#
_symmetry.space_group_name_H-M   'P 1'
#
loop_
_entity.id
_entity.type
_entity.pdbx_description
1 polymer ?
#
loop_
_entity_poly.entity_id
_entity_poly.type
_entity_poly.pdbx_seq_one_letter_code
_entity_poly.pdbx_strand_id
1 'polypeptide(L)' 'MTPPAAPTVETQLAVMDTKLDLILANDRDHETRIRRLERWIWLATGAAAAGGGVGGGLLAKVMGG' A
#
# COMPACT_ATOMS: atom_id res chain seq x y z
N MET A 1 25.94 14.33 40.18
CA MET A 1 25.08 14.29 38.98
C MET A 1 23.70 13.89 39.46
N THR A 2 22.76 14.84 39.58
CA THR A 2 21.40 14.56 40.05
C THR A 2 20.60 13.89 38.92
N PRO A 3 19.76 12.88 39.23
CA PRO A 3 18.91 12.26 38.23
C PRO A 3 17.90 13.27 37.68
N PRO A 4 17.50 13.16 36.39
CA PRO A 4 16.50 14.05 35.81
C PRO A 4 15.17 13.89 36.56
N ALA A 5 14.43 15.01 36.66
CA ALA A 5 13.09 15.01 37.24
C ALA A 5 12.17 14.03 36.48
N ALA A 6 11.25 13.38 37.20
CA ALA A 6 10.27 12.50 36.59
C ALA A 6 9.39 13.27 35.57
N PRO A 7 9.00 12.63 34.45
CA PRO A 7 8.19 13.29 33.43
C PRO A 7 6.81 13.66 34.02
N THR A 8 6.40 14.91 33.84
CA THR A 8 5.10 15.41 34.26
C THR A 8 3.97 14.84 33.38
N VAL A 9 2.72 15.09 33.78
CA VAL A 9 1.55 14.66 33.00
C VAL A 9 1.53 15.36 31.63
N GLU A 10 1.93 16.63 31.57
CA GLU A 10 1.95 17.43 30.35
C GLU A 10 2.96 16.88 29.34
N THR A 11 4.14 16.44 29.80
CA THR A 11 5.13 15.83 28.90
C THR A 11 4.68 14.47 28.41
N GLN A 12 3.98 13.70 29.24
CA GLN A 12 3.39 12.42 28.81
C GLN A 12 2.28 12.63 27.77
N LEU A 13 1.41 13.64 27.96
CA LEU A 13 0.36 13.98 27.00
C LEU A 13 0.95 14.41 25.65
N ALA A 14 1.98 15.26 25.65
CA ALA A 14 2.66 15.67 24.42
C ALA A 14 3.30 14.49 23.66
N VAL A 15 3.87 13.53 24.39
CA VAL A 15 4.41 12.30 23.80
C VAL A 15 3.30 11.42 23.23
N MET A 16 2.15 11.31 23.92
CA MET A 16 0.99 10.56 23.41
C MET A 16 0.44 11.18 22.14
N ASP A 17 0.29 12.50 22.11
CA ASP A 17 -0.20 13.26 20.94
C ASP A 17 0.71 13.04 19.72
N THR A 18 2.03 13.19 19.91
CA THR A 18 3.01 12.94 18.85
C THR A 18 2.94 11.49 18.33
N LYS A 19 2.74 10.51 19.23
CA LYS A 19 2.61 9.11 18.84
C LYS A 19 1.32 8.85 18.06
N LEU A 20 0.21 9.47 18.45
CA LEU A 20 -1.06 9.36 17.75
C LEU A 20 -0.96 9.95 16.34
N ASP A 21 -0.32 11.10 16.18
CA ASP A 21 -0.09 11.71 14.87
C ASP A 21 0.73 10.81 13.94
N LEU A 22 1.80 10.18 14.48
CA LEU A 22 2.61 9.23 13.72
C LEU A 22 1.83 7.99 13.28
N ILE A 23 0.99 7.45 14.16
CA ILE A 23 0.15 6.28 13.83
C ILE A 23 -0.86 6.65 12.74
N LEU A 24 -1.55 7.78 12.88
CA LEU A 24 -2.53 8.25 11.89
C LEU A 24 -1.90 8.54 10.54
N ALA A 25 -0.68 9.09 10.51
CA ALA A 25 0.07 9.30 9.28
C ALA A 25 0.46 7.97 8.61
N ASN A 26 0.91 6.99 9.40
CA ASN A 26 1.33 5.68 8.91
C ASN A 26 0.16 4.87 8.34
N ASP A 27 -1.00 4.86 9.00
CA ASP A 27 -2.19 4.16 8.51
C ASP A 27 -2.66 4.67 7.13
N ARG A 28 -2.61 5.99 6.91
CA ARG A 28 -2.93 6.61 5.61
C ARG A 28 -1.94 6.20 4.51
N ASP A 29 -0.66 6.03 4.85
CA ASP A 29 0.35 5.57 3.90
C ASP A 29 0.11 4.11 3.50
N HIS A 30 -0.21 3.23 4.47
CA HIS A 30 -0.53 1.83 4.20
C HIS A 30 -1.74 1.68 3.28
N GLU A 31 -2.83 2.41 3.54
CA GLU A 31 -4.01 2.36 2.68
C GLU A 31 -3.69 2.82 1.25
N THR A 32 -2.93 3.91 1.12
CA THR A 32 -2.51 4.41 -0.20
C THR A 32 -1.66 3.39 -0.95
N ARG A 33 -0.73 2.74 -0.25
CA ARG A 33 0.13 1.71 -0.81
C ARG A 33 -0.64 0.46 -1.22
N ILE A 34 -1.59 0.00 -0.40
CA ILE A 34 -2.47 -1.14 -0.72
C ILE A 34 -3.31 -0.82 -1.95
N ARG A 35 -3.96 0.35 -2.01
CA ARG A 35 -4.75 0.77 -3.18
C ARG A 35 -3.91 0.85 -4.46
N ARG A 36 -2.63 1.26 -4.36
CA ARG A 36 -1.71 1.25 -5.51
C ARG A 36 -1.42 -0.19 -5.95
N LEU A 37 -1.09 -1.08 -5.03
CA LEU A 37 -0.84 -2.50 -5.35
C LEU A 37 -2.06 -3.17 -5.98
N GLU A 38 -3.26 -2.89 -5.47
CA GLU A 38 -4.51 -3.40 -6.05
C GLU A 38 -4.69 -2.93 -7.50
N ARG A 39 -4.47 -1.65 -7.80
CA ARG A 39 -4.51 -1.14 -9.18
C ARG A 39 -3.49 -1.85 -10.07
N TRP A 40 -2.27 -2.08 -9.57
CA TRP A 40 -1.25 -2.81 -10.32
C TRP A 40 -1.64 -4.27 -10.58
N ILE A 41 -2.25 -4.95 -9.60
CA ILE A 41 -2.76 -6.31 -9.77
C ILE A 41 -3.88 -6.33 -10.83
N TRP A 42 -4.81 -5.39 -10.78
CA TRP A 42 -5.87 -5.29 -11.78
C TRP A 42 -5.34 -4.99 -13.18
N LEU A 43 -4.36 -4.10 -13.31
CA LEU A 43 -3.68 -3.83 -14.57
C LEU A 43 -2.93 -5.06 -15.09
N ALA A 44 -2.19 -5.76 -14.23
CA ALA A 44 -1.47 -6.98 -14.61
C ALA A 44 -2.44 -8.09 -15.04
N THR A 45 -3.52 -8.28 -14.29
CA THR A 45 -4.58 -9.27 -14.60
C THR A 45 -5.30 -8.92 -15.90
N GLY A 46 -5.68 -7.65 -16.09
CA GLY A 46 -6.31 -7.16 -17.32
C GLY A 46 -5.39 -7.26 -18.53
N ALA A 47 -4.11 -6.93 -18.38
CA ALA A 47 -3.10 -7.09 -19.42
C ALA A 47 -2.87 -8.55 -19.79
N ALA A 48 -2.82 -9.45 -18.81
CA ALA A 48 -2.71 -10.89 -19.04
C ALA A 48 -3.95 -11.45 -19.78
N ALA A 49 -5.16 -11.01 -19.40
CA ALA A 49 -6.40 -11.38 -20.08
C ALA A 49 -6.41 -10.89 -21.55
N ALA A 50 -6.00 -9.65 -21.79
CA ALA A 50 -5.93 -9.09 -23.15
C ALA A 50 -4.83 -9.76 -23.99
N GLY A 51 -3.65 -10.01 -23.41
CA GLY A 51 -2.53 -10.68 -24.09
C GLY A 51 -2.83 -12.14 -24.43
N GLY A 52 -3.48 -12.88 -23.54
CA GLY A 52 -3.96 -14.24 -23.80
C GLY A 52 -5.04 -14.30 -24.86
N GLY A 53 -5.96 -13.32 -24.89
CA GLY A 53 -7.02 -13.21 -25.90
C GLY A 53 -6.50 -12.91 -27.31
N VAL A 54 -5.55 -11.97 -27.44
CA VAL A 54 -4.96 -11.62 -28.75
C VAL A 54 -4.00 -12.72 -29.24
N GLY A 55 -3.17 -13.28 -28.37
CA GLY A 55 -2.27 -14.38 -28.72
C GLY A 55 -3.01 -15.68 -29.09
N GLY A 56 -4.05 -16.02 -28.34
CA GLY A 56 -4.87 -17.22 -28.59
C GLY A 56 -5.70 -17.12 -29.87
N GLY A 57 -6.29 -15.95 -30.16
CA GLY A 57 -7.04 -15.72 -31.40
C GLY A 57 -6.17 -15.74 -32.66
N LEU A 58 -4.93 -15.25 -32.57
CA LEU A 58 -3.99 -15.25 -33.69
C LEU A 58 -3.37 -16.65 -33.94
N LEU A 59 -3.01 -17.37 -32.87
CA LEU A 59 -2.52 -18.76 -32.96
C LEU A 59 -3.61 -19.71 -33.49
N ALA A 60 -4.86 -19.57 -33.04
CA ALA A 60 -5.97 -20.37 -33.54
C ALA A 60 -6.23 -20.12 -35.04
N LYS A 61 -6.06 -18.89 -35.52
CA LYS A 61 -6.22 -18.53 -36.94
C LYS A 61 -5.09 -19.05 -37.83
N VAL A 62 -3.88 -19.21 -37.31
CA VAL A 62 -2.71 -19.72 -38.06
C VAL A 62 -2.62 -21.25 -38.04
N MET A 63 -3.10 -21.90 -36.97
CA MET A 63 -3.02 -23.37 -36.82
C MET A 63 -4.30 -24.10 -37.26
N GLY A 64 -5.44 -23.41 -37.34
CA GLY A 64 -6.74 -23.97 -37.75
C GLY A 64 -7.20 -23.58 -39.16
N GLY A 65 -6.31 -23.05 -40.00
CA GLY A 65 -6.56 -22.71 -41.40
C GLY A 65 -5.84 -23.65 -42.35
#